data_AF-A0A4Y8FYU7-F1
#
_entry.id   AF-A0A4Y8FYU7-F1
#
_cell.length_a   1.000
_cell.length_b   1.000
_cell.length_c   1.000
_cell.angle_alpha   90.00
_cell.angle_beta   90.00
_cell.angle_gamma   90.00
#
_symmetry.space_group_name_H-M   'P 1'
#
loop_
_entity.id
_entity.type
_entity.pdbx_description
1 polymer ?
#
loop_
_entity_poly.entity_id
_entity_poly.type
_entity_poly.pdbx_seq_one_letter_code
_entity_poly.pdbx_strand_id
1 'polypeptide(L)' 'MALKPGENSGKDGGVYRQQGPRGGTTNNYTTIPDNHTAPPTSKPGATWVPVKRTPDSKR' A
#
# COMPACT_ATOMS: atom_id res chain seq x y z
N MET A 1 -4.07 -3.79 6.99
CA MET A 1 -3.39 -5.00 6.47
C MET A 1 -2.25 -4.53 5.56
N ALA A 2 -1.08 -5.16 5.60
CA ALA A 2 -0.02 -4.82 4.66
C ALA A 2 -0.34 -5.45 3.29
N LEU A 3 -0.43 -4.61 2.26
CA LEU A 3 -0.78 -4.97 0.90
C LEU A 3 0.47 -5.47 0.17
N LYS A 4 0.41 -6.62 -0.51
CA LYS A 4 1.54 -7.10 -1.31
C LYS A 4 1.56 -6.44 -2.69
N PRO A 5 2.73 -6.28 -3.33
CA PRO A 5 2.82 -6.02 -4.76
C PRO A 5 1.92 -6.96 -5.56
N GLY A 6 1.11 -6.43 -6.48
CA GLY A 6 0.17 -7.23 -7.26
C GLY A 6 -1.14 -7.57 -6.54
N GLU A 7 -1.29 -7.23 -5.26
CA GLU A 7 -2.54 -7.41 -4.52
C GLU A 7 -3.49 -6.22 -4.78
N ASN A 8 -4.80 -6.49 -4.81
CA ASN A 8 -5.79 -5.45 -5.05
C ASN A 8 -6.11 -4.73 -3.73
N SER A 9 -6.04 -3.40 -3.73
CA SER A 9 -6.34 -2.56 -2.57
C SER A 9 -7.82 -2.62 -2.14
N GLY A 10 -8.72 -3.07 -3.04
CA GLY A 10 -10.13 -3.30 -2.74
C GLY A 10 -10.83 -2.01 -2.33
N LYS A 11 -11.24 -1.93 -1.07
CA LYS A 11 -11.89 -0.73 -0.50
C LYS A 11 -10.99 -0.01 0.50
N ASP A 12 -9.74 -0.41 0.58
CA ASP A 12 -8.74 0.14 1.50
C ASP A 12 -7.74 1.03 0.75
N GLY A 13 -8.14 1.62 -0.38
CA GLY A 13 -7.33 2.56 -1.15
C GLY A 13 -6.80 3.68 -0.27
N GLY A 14 -5.70 4.29 -0.68
CA GLY A 14 -5.07 5.39 0.03
C GLY A 14 -3.56 5.44 -0.15
N VAL A 15 -2.91 6.13 0.77
CA VAL A 15 -1.46 6.25 0.86
C VAL A 15 -0.87 5.07 1.61
N TYR A 16 0.08 4.39 0.98
CA TYR A 16 0.85 3.30 1.52
C TYR A 16 2.33 3.66 1.58
N ARG A 17 3.02 3.12 2.58
CA ARG A 17 4.47 3.21 2.73
C ARG A 17 5.09 1.84 2.55
N GLN A 18 6.16 1.77 1.80
CA GLN A 18 6.91 0.54 1.63
C GLN A 18 7.57 0.12 2.96
N GLN A 19 7.39 -1.14 3.32
CA GLN A 19 8.08 -1.80 4.41
C GLN A 19 8.89 -2.97 3.85
N GLY A 20 10.18 -3.02 4.17
CA GLY A 20 11.06 -4.10 3.76
C GLY A 20 10.72 -5.43 4.44
N PRO A 21 11.24 -6.55 3.92
CA PRO A 21 10.98 -7.90 4.44
C PRO A 21 11.38 -8.10 5.91
N ARG A 22 12.30 -7.28 6.43
CA ARG A 22 12.75 -7.30 7.84
C ARG A 22 12.04 -6.25 8.73
N GLY A 23 10.95 -5.66 8.25
CA GLY A 23 10.20 -4.64 9.00
C GLY A 23 10.77 -3.22 8.90
N GLY A 24 11.91 -3.01 8.23
CA GLY A 24 12.49 -1.68 7.99
C GLY A 24 11.59 -0.85 7.09
N THR A 25 11.16 0.33 7.56
CA THR A 25 10.32 1.22 6.78
C THR A 25 11.18 2.08 5.86
N THR A 26 10.81 2.16 4.59
CA THR A 26 11.48 3.05 3.63
C THR A 26 10.70 4.35 3.49
N ASN A 27 11.39 5.43 3.12
CA ASN A 27 10.76 6.70 2.75
C ASN A 27 10.08 6.65 1.37
N ASN A 28 9.62 5.47 0.96
CA ASN A 28 8.96 5.24 -0.30
C ASN A 28 7.46 5.16 -0.03
N TYR A 29 6.73 6.11 -0.59
CA TYR A 29 5.29 6.24 -0.42
C TYR A 29 4.64 6.13 -1.78
N THR A 30 3.53 5.40 -1.83
CA THR A 30 2.72 5.28 -3.02
C THR A 30 1.26 5.49 -2.67
N THR A 31 0.50 6.03 -3.61
CA THR A 31 -0.95 6.17 -3.46
C THR A 31 -1.60 5.15 -4.36
N ILE A 32 -2.37 4.25 -3.76
CA ILE A 32 -3.06 3.16 -4.46
C ILE A 32 -4.55 3.47 -4.39
N PRO A 33 -5.22 3.72 -5.52
CA PRO A 33 -6.67 3.92 -5.54
C PRO A 33 -7.44 2.67 -5.07
N ASP A 34 -8.70 2.87 -4.70
CA ASP A 34 -9.63 1.76 -4.47
C ASP A 34 -9.78 0.91 -5.74
N ASN A 35 -9.95 -0.39 -5.55
CA ASN A 35 -9.99 -1.42 -6.59
C ASN A 35 -8.76 -1.47 -7.50
N HIS A 36 -7.66 -0.81 -7.12
CA HIS A 36 -6.44 -0.79 -7.91
C HIS A 36 -5.42 -1.80 -7.38
N THR A 37 -4.65 -2.36 -8.30
CA THR A 37 -3.54 -3.27 -7.98
C THR A 37 -2.35 -2.50 -7.44
N ALA A 38 -1.73 -3.02 -6.38
CA ALA A 38 -0.54 -2.43 -5.79
C ALA A 38 0.66 -2.50 -6.76
N PRO A 39 1.41 -1.40 -6.93
CA PRO A 39 2.58 -1.41 -7.78
C PRO A 39 3.69 -2.31 -7.20
N PRO A 40 4.65 -2.75 -8.03
CA PRO A 40 5.83 -3.45 -7.55
C PRO A 40 6.61 -2.59 -6.55
N THR A 41 7.09 -3.22 -5.48
CA THR A 41 7.99 -2.58 -4.53
C THR A 41 9.41 -2.54 -5.08
N SER A 42 10.20 -1.52 -4.71
CA SER A 42 11.60 -1.40 -5.14
C SER A 42 12.51 -2.55 -4.66
N LYS A 43 12.07 -3.37 -3.70
CA LYS A 43 12.83 -4.50 -3.16
C LYS A 43 11.96 -5.75 -3.15
N PRO A 44 12.48 -6.91 -3.56
CA PRO A 44 11.76 -8.18 -3.44
C PRO A 44 11.47 -8.48 -1.96
N GLY A 45 10.26 -8.97 -1.68
CA GLY A 45 9.79 -9.27 -0.31
C GLY A 45 9.35 -8.05 0.50
N ALA A 46 9.35 -6.84 -0.08
CA ALA A 46 8.76 -5.66 0.57
C ALA A 46 7.24 -5.62 0.37
N THR A 47 6.54 -5.07 1.37
CA THR A 47 5.08 -4.89 1.40
C THR A 47 4.71 -3.41 1.47
N TRP A 48 3.46 -3.10 1.17
CA TRP A 48 2.87 -1.78 1.28
C TRP A 48 2.04 -1.68 2.55
N VAL A 49 2.50 -0.88 3.51
CA VAL A 49 1.79 -0.66 4.76
C VAL A 49 0.89 0.57 4.62
N PRO A 50 -0.43 0.46 4.85
CA PRO A 50 -1.34 1.60 4.76
C PRO A 50 -0.96 2.65 5.81
N VAL A 51 -0.70 3.87 5.36
CA VAL A 51 -0.43 5.04 6.22
C VAL A 51 -1.71 5.84 6.39
N LYS A 52 -2.42 6.08 5.29
CA LYS A 52 -3.65 6.87 5.28
C LYS A 52 -4.60 6.29 4.26
N ARG A 53 -5.76 5.83 4.69
CA ARG A 53 -6.80 5.36 3.76
C ARG A 53 -7.53 6.54 3.14
N THR A 54 -7.95 6.38 1.89
CA THR A 54 -8.90 7.24 1.21
C THR A 54 -10.19 7.22 2.03
N PRO A 55 -10.68 8.38 2.49
CA PRO A 55 -11.93 8.42 3.21
C PRO A 55 -13.08 8.07 2.25
N ASP A 56 -13.71 6.91 2.48
CA ASP A 56 -14.96 6.57 1.83
C ASP A 56 -16.02 7.60 2.23
N SER A 57 -16.31 8.54 1.34
CA SER A 57 -17.40 9.49 1.53
C SER A 57 -18.74 8.76 1.42
N LYS A 58 -19.16 8.13 2.50
CA LYS A 58 -20.59 7.82 2.73
C LYS A 58 -21.26 9.13 3.12
N ARG A 59 -21.56 9.95 2.11
CA ARG A 59 -22.42 11.12 2.26
C ARG A 59 -23.88 10.68 2.25
#